data_AF-A0A1Q9JJ96-F1
#
_entry.id   AF-A0A1Q9JJ96-F1
#
_cell.length_a   1.000
_cell.length_b   1.000
_cell.length_c   1.000
_cell.angle_alpha   90.00
_cell.angle_beta   90.00
_cell.angle_gamma   90.00
#
_symmetry.space_group_name_H-M   'P 1'
#
loop_
_entity.id
_entity.type
_entity.pdbx_description
1 polymer ?
#
loop_
_entity_poly.entity_id
_entity_poly.type
_entity_poly.pdbx_seq_one_letter_code
_entity_poly.pdbx_strand_id
1 'polypeptide(L)'
;MPYKGAVPLPVLMMRLEQGLEETAVAQYTISSWNTNYALPFYCVIPSGGAFGVDVAGILEENLHGILDHGGTADDIRQVLGLVPRDELDEDTLAEEDYTEIDLGYCIEGQLLTFDEMDPDATDPGSFLSEKQVSQLKGMLESVPAGSQIRAAELLVGSDFTDWQAFAICKAFREGLDAGTVGKIADTRFNHSQMRELARIAEELLPSVLDACLNPEFSAEKLHLIRCIVQNGGRDLPWRELSEAQLDVAAGALSLGLPVPLVELFAKPQIPAANMRSVFAALYDGVERATVLRMLDPAYTPDQLACVRLTGEYNLTPGQFKALFGPEVPAPAMRAIAYALGDLSLPPAGVLRLAQDPLRFSGEQLRVLYDSMANPQLSQEVVEVIADPALTPQQMQQLCVQCEGAGDAQSVQHLKDSFGVRSGTREAEKGSMREITGAAREASSEIAGGRSVDTDGERNPER
;
A
#
# COMPACT_ATOMS: atom_id res chain seq x y z
N MET A 1 27.60 5.12 5.08
CA MET A 1 29.08 5.35 5.06
C MET A 1 29.74 4.16 5.74
N PRO A 2 30.92 3.68 5.34
CA PRO A 2 31.59 2.65 6.14
C PRO A 2 31.89 3.21 7.53
N TYR A 3 31.76 2.36 8.54
CA TYR A 3 32.07 2.65 9.94
C TYR A 3 33.48 3.26 10.08
N LYS A 4 33.62 4.33 10.89
CA LYS A 4 34.87 5.11 11.05
C LYS A 4 35.35 5.21 12.50
N GLY A 5 34.97 4.26 13.35
CA GLY A 5 35.47 4.27 14.72
C GLY A 5 36.94 3.87 14.81
N ALA A 6 37.54 4.17 15.95
CA ALA A 6 38.97 3.92 16.21
C ALA A 6 39.30 2.43 16.42
N VAL A 7 38.27 1.59 16.60
CA VAL A 7 38.37 0.16 16.88
C VAL A 7 37.49 -0.59 15.87
N PRO A 8 37.94 -1.70 15.26
CA PRO A 8 37.12 -2.45 14.32
C PRO A 8 35.78 -2.94 14.90
N LEU A 9 34.74 -2.98 14.07
CA LEU A 9 33.39 -3.36 14.51
C LEU A 9 33.31 -4.77 15.15
N PRO A 10 34.01 -5.81 14.64
CA PRO A 10 33.99 -7.12 15.28
C PRO A 10 34.54 -7.10 16.72
N VAL A 11 35.59 -6.32 16.98
CA VAL A 11 36.17 -6.15 18.33
C VAL A 11 35.16 -5.50 19.27
N LEU A 12 34.46 -4.47 18.80
CA LEU A 12 33.43 -3.82 19.60
C LEU A 12 32.25 -4.70 19.91
N MET A 13 31.83 -5.53 18.95
CA MET A 13 30.76 -6.49 19.18
C MET A 13 31.13 -7.49 20.26
N MET A 14 32.33 -8.09 20.18
CA MET A 14 32.82 -9.01 21.21
C MET A 14 32.86 -8.33 22.58
N ARG A 15 33.32 -7.07 22.67
CA ARG A 15 33.30 -6.32 23.94
C ARG A 15 31.90 -6.04 24.46
N LEU A 16 30.94 -5.74 23.58
CA LEU A 16 29.56 -5.49 23.96
C LEU A 16 28.87 -6.76 24.50
N GLU A 17 29.24 -7.93 23.97
CA GLU A 17 28.73 -9.23 24.42
C GLU A 17 29.38 -9.69 25.72
N GLN A 18 30.72 -9.63 25.80
CA GLN A 18 31.50 -10.08 26.97
C GLN A 18 31.44 -9.11 28.16
N GLY A 19 31.11 -7.84 27.91
CA GLY A 19 31.00 -6.80 28.93
C GLY A 19 32.16 -5.80 28.87
N LEU A 20 31.81 -4.50 28.84
CA LEU A 20 32.78 -3.41 28.69
C LEU A 20 33.71 -3.24 29.91
N GLU A 21 33.26 -3.64 31.11
CA GLU A 21 34.05 -3.57 32.34
C GLU A 21 35.00 -4.77 32.51
N GLU A 22 34.66 -5.91 31.88
CA GLU A 22 35.43 -7.16 31.95
C GLU A 22 36.51 -7.22 30.85
N THR A 23 36.41 -6.35 29.84
CA THR A 23 37.25 -6.39 28.65
C THR A 23 37.92 -5.05 28.33
N ALA A 24 39.13 -5.12 27.79
CA ALA A 24 39.85 -3.99 27.19
C ALA A 24 40.20 -4.31 25.71
N VAL A 25 40.71 -3.31 24.98
CA VAL A 25 41.22 -3.50 23.62
C VAL A 25 42.74 -3.39 23.65
N ALA A 26 43.43 -4.37 23.07
CA ALA A 26 44.84 -4.24 22.76
C ALA A 26 45.02 -3.93 21.27
N GLN A 27 46.03 -3.12 20.96
CA GLN A 27 46.52 -2.90 19.61
C GLN A 27 47.94 -3.46 19.46
N TYR A 28 48.24 -4.01 18.30
CA TYR A 28 49.56 -4.59 18.02
C TYR A 28 49.98 -4.45 16.57
N THR A 29 51.27 -4.64 16.33
CA THR A 29 51.87 -4.58 14.99
C THR A 29 52.72 -5.81 14.74
N ILE A 30 52.78 -6.22 13.46
CA ILE A 30 53.47 -7.42 13.00
C ILE A 30 54.58 -7.00 12.03
N SER A 31 55.75 -7.63 12.11
CA SER A 31 56.94 -7.26 11.32
C SER A 31 56.73 -7.37 9.81
N SER A 32 56.04 -8.40 9.33
CA SER A 32 55.72 -8.62 7.91
C SER A 32 54.82 -7.52 7.33
N TRP A 33 53.98 -6.91 8.16
CA TRP A 33 53.08 -5.82 7.80
C TRP A 33 53.71 -4.43 7.95
N ASN A 34 54.94 -4.36 8.46
CA ASN A 34 55.63 -3.11 8.78
C ASN A 34 56.21 -2.41 7.52
N THR A 35 55.31 -1.94 6.65
CA THR A 35 55.62 -0.91 5.65
C THR A 35 55.34 0.48 6.24
N ASN A 36 55.85 1.56 5.62
CA ASN A 36 55.77 2.96 6.12
C ASN A 36 54.34 3.52 6.44
N TYR A 37 53.29 2.70 6.34
CA TYR A 37 51.89 3.04 6.60
C TYR A 37 51.12 1.92 7.33
N ALA A 38 51.80 1.02 8.06
CA ALA A 38 51.16 -0.12 8.72
C ALA A 38 50.03 0.31 9.68
N LEU A 39 48.81 -0.16 9.41
CA LEU A 39 47.68 -0.03 10.31
C LEU A 39 47.84 -1.07 11.44
N PRO A 40 47.59 -0.70 12.71
CA PRO A 40 47.62 -1.66 13.80
C PRO A 40 46.47 -2.68 13.67
N PHE A 41 46.69 -3.85 14.26
CA PHE A 41 45.67 -4.88 14.48
C PHE A 41 45.12 -4.79 15.90
N TYR A 42 43.94 -5.37 16.12
CA TYR A 42 43.16 -5.15 17.35
C TYR A 42 42.59 -6.46 17.87
N CYS A 43 42.67 -6.68 19.17
CA CYS A 43 42.01 -7.80 19.84
C CYS A 43 41.39 -7.39 21.18
N VAL A 44 40.39 -8.14 21.61
CA VAL A 44 39.81 -8.03 22.94
C VAL A 44 40.69 -8.80 23.93
N ILE A 45 40.99 -8.18 25.07
CA ILE A 45 41.74 -8.79 26.16
C ILE A 45 40.96 -8.67 27.47
N PRO A 46 41.23 -9.50 28.49
CA PRO A 46 40.67 -9.30 29.83
C PRO A 46 41.09 -7.94 30.41
N SER A 47 40.20 -7.32 31.19
CA SER A 47 40.55 -6.08 31.88
C SER A 47 41.64 -6.32 32.94
N GLY A 48 42.59 -5.39 33.05
CA GLY A 48 43.70 -5.47 34.01
C GLY A 48 45.11 -5.46 33.44
N GLY A 49 45.28 -5.25 32.13
CA GLY A 49 46.59 -5.05 31.52
C GLY A 49 46.92 -6.00 30.38
N ALA A 50 47.62 -5.50 29.37
CA ALA A 50 48.29 -6.31 28.35
C ALA A 50 49.56 -7.05 28.84
N PHE A 51 50.00 -6.82 30.09
CA PHE A 51 51.25 -7.38 30.59
C PHE A 51 51.11 -8.84 31.07
N GLY A 52 51.91 -9.74 30.51
CA GLY A 52 51.98 -11.15 30.94
C GLY A 52 50.82 -12.02 30.46
N VAL A 53 50.02 -11.52 29.52
CA VAL A 53 48.95 -12.27 28.88
C VAL A 53 49.51 -13.27 27.86
N ASP A 54 48.82 -14.40 27.71
CA ASP A 54 49.08 -15.32 26.61
C ASP A 54 48.50 -14.76 25.31
N VAL A 55 49.33 -14.06 24.55
CA VAL A 55 48.91 -13.40 23.31
C VAL A 55 48.37 -14.41 22.29
N ALA A 56 49.00 -15.59 22.15
CA ALA A 56 48.54 -16.60 21.21
C ALA A 56 47.15 -17.12 21.58
N GLY A 57 46.94 -17.45 22.87
CA GLY A 57 45.63 -17.87 23.37
C GLY A 57 44.54 -16.79 23.25
N ILE A 58 44.90 -15.51 23.47
CA ILE A 58 43.97 -14.39 23.25
C ILE A 58 43.57 -14.28 21.78
N LEU A 59 44.54 -14.40 20.87
CA LEU A 59 44.25 -14.30 19.43
C LEU A 59 43.45 -15.49 18.92
N GLU A 60 43.65 -16.69 19.48
CA GLU A 60 42.80 -17.86 19.26
C GLU A 60 41.36 -17.57 19.71
N GLU A 61 41.16 -17.06 20.92
CA GLU A 61 39.82 -16.72 21.42
C GLU A 61 39.12 -15.66 20.57
N ASN A 62 39.86 -14.63 20.13
CA ASN A 62 39.32 -13.59 19.24
C ASN A 62 39.03 -14.11 17.83
N LEU A 63 39.85 -15.03 17.30
CA LEU A 63 39.61 -15.70 16.02
C LEU A 63 38.28 -16.45 16.04
N HIS A 64 38.07 -17.29 17.05
CA HIS A 64 36.80 -17.99 17.24
C HIS A 64 35.64 -17.02 17.44
N GLY A 65 35.81 -15.99 18.27
CA GLY A 65 34.79 -14.97 18.49
C GLY A 65 34.34 -14.27 17.21
N ILE A 66 35.28 -13.85 16.35
CA ILE A 66 34.96 -13.24 15.05
C ILE A 66 34.19 -14.23 14.15
N LEU A 67 34.64 -15.50 14.09
CA LEU A 67 33.99 -16.54 13.28
C LEU A 67 32.58 -16.86 13.77
N ASP A 68 32.39 -17.00 15.08
CA ASP A 68 31.10 -17.26 15.72
C ASP A 68 30.08 -16.16 15.43
N HIS A 69 30.53 -14.92 15.26
CA HIS A 69 29.68 -13.78 14.88
C HIS A 69 29.46 -13.63 13.37
N GLY A 70 29.98 -14.56 12.55
CA GLY A 70 29.83 -14.55 11.09
C GLY A 70 30.92 -13.81 10.34
N GLY A 71 32.09 -13.68 10.95
CA GLY A 71 33.27 -13.10 10.33
C GLY A 71 33.81 -13.99 9.19
N THR A 72 34.47 -13.33 8.25
CA THR A 72 35.11 -13.92 7.08
C THR A 72 36.62 -13.92 7.25
N ALA A 73 37.33 -14.64 6.38
CA ALA A 73 38.79 -14.60 6.34
C ALA A 73 39.35 -13.19 6.12
N ASP A 74 38.60 -12.32 5.41
CA ASP A 74 38.98 -10.92 5.22
C ASP A 74 38.83 -10.12 6.52
N ASP A 75 37.77 -10.36 7.30
CA ASP A 75 37.62 -9.72 8.62
C ASP A 75 38.75 -10.16 9.57
N ILE A 76 39.08 -11.46 9.58
CA ILE A 76 40.19 -11.99 10.38
C ILE A 76 41.51 -11.30 10.00
N ARG A 77 41.81 -11.23 8.70
CA ARG A 77 43.03 -10.59 8.20
C ARG A 77 43.07 -9.10 8.52
N GLN A 78 41.96 -8.38 8.36
CA GLN A 78 41.91 -6.94 8.61
C GLN A 78 41.92 -6.57 10.09
N VAL A 79 41.29 -7.39 10.94
CA VAL A 79 41.15 -7.10 12.37
C VAL A 79 42.33 -7.65 13.17
N LEU A 80 42.70 -8.92 12.92
CA LEU A 80 43.73 -9.63 13.69
C LEU A 80 45.05 -9.80 12.92
N GLY A 81 45.13 -9.42 11.64
CA GLY A 81 46.37 -9.61 10.86
C GLY A 81 46.73 -11.07 10.62
N LEU A 82 45.83 -12.01 10.93
CA LEU A 82 46.09 -13.44 10.75
C LEU A 82 45.87 -13.83 9.29
N VAL A 83 46.75 -14.70 8.80
CA VAL A 83 46.69 -15.26 7.45
C VAL A 83 46.66 -16.79 7.52
N PRO A 84 46.00 -17.47 6.57
CA PRO A 84 46.12 -18.92 6.44
C PRO A 84 47.57 -19.33 6.20
N ARG A 85 48.00 -20.41 6.85
CA ARG A 85 49.38 -20.93 6.75
C ARG A 85 49.77 -21.31 5.32
N ASP A 86 48.82 -21.77 4.53
CA ASP A 86 49.04 -22.16 3.13
C ASP A 86 49.25 -20.95 2.19
N GLU A 87 49.01 -19.73 2.66
CA GLU A 87 49.34 -18.50 1.94
C GLU A 87 50.77 -17.99 2.22
N LEU A 88 51.48 -18.55 3.20
CA LEU A 88 52.86 -18.17 3.52
C LEU A 88 53.82 -18.57 2.40
N ASP A 89 54.84 -17.74 2.17
CA ASP A 89 55.90 -18.08 1.22
C ASP A 89 56.87 -19.15 1.75
N GLU A 90 57.61 -19.77 0.82
CA GLU A 90 58.53 -20.88 1.15
C GLU A 90 59.65 -20.45 2.12
N ASP A 91 60.09 -19.20 2.03
CA ASP A 91 61.17 -18.66 2.87
C ASP A 91 60.69 -18.51 4.32
N THR A 92 59.50 -17.92 4.53
CA THR A 92 58.85 -17.78 5.84
C THR A 92 58.62 -19.13 6.50
N LEU A 93 58.18 -20.13 5.73
CA LEU A 93 57.97 -21.49 6.21
C LEU A 93 59.30 -22.18 6.58
N ALA A 94 60.36 -21.96 5.79
CA ALA A 94 61.67 -22.57 6.02
C ALA A 94 62.42 -21.94 7.21
N GLU A 95 62.24 -20.63 7.42
CA GLU A 95 62.84 -19.90 8.54
C GLU A 95 62.03 -20.01 9.84
N GLU A 96 60.86 -20.66 9.79
CA GLU A 96 59.88 -20.72 10.89
C GLU A 96 59.54 -19.32 11.44
N ASP A 97 59.55 -18.30 10.57
CA ASP A 97 59.23 -16.90 10.93
C ASP A 97 57.72 -16.66 10.89
N TYR A 98 56.98 -17.45 11.67
CA TYR A 98 55.54 -17.31 11.86
C TYR A 98 55.14 -17.89 13.21
N THR A 99 53.99 -17.44 13.73
CA THR A 99 53.40 -18.00 14.96
C THR A 99 52.05 -18.63 14.64
N GLU A 100 51.91 -19.93 14.85
CA GLU A 100 50.62 -20.63 14.72
C GLU A 100 49.65 -20.17 15.80
N ILE A 101 48.40 -19.93 15.41
CA ILE A 101 47.30 -19.58 16.32
C ILE A 101 46.34 -20.77 16.40
N ASP A 102 45.37 -20.85 15.49
CA ASP A 102 44.43 -21.98 15.41
C ASP A 102 43.76 -22.04 14.03
N LEU A 103 43.06 -23.14 13.72
CA LEU A 103 42.31 -23.37 12.47
C LEU A 103 43.14 -23.18 11.19
N GLY A 104 44.46 -23.35 11.29
CA GLY A 104 45.40 -23.12 10.19
C GLY A 104 45.73 -21.65 9.94
N TYR A 105 45.28 -20.73 10.80
CA TYR A 105 45.70 -19.32 10.79
C TYR A 105 46.97 -19.10 11.61
N CYS A 106 47.80 -18.17 11.16
CA CYS A 106 49.03 -17.77 11.80
C CYS A 106 49.31 -16.28 11.66
N ILE A 107 50.18 -15.77 12.52
CA ILE A 107 50.87 -14.50 12.33
C ILE A 107 52.08 -14.76 11.44
N GLU A 108 52.18 -14.09 10.31
CA GLU A 108 53.38 -14.07 9.46
C GLU A 108 54.41 -13.10 10.07
N GLY A 109 55.60 -13.57 10.43
CA GLY A 109 56.63 -12.77 11.10
C GLY A 109 56.47 -12.66 12.62
N GLN A 110 57.00 -11.58 13.18
CA GLN A 110 57.13 -11.35 14.63
C GLN A 110 56.23 -10.22 15.13
N LEU A 111 55.67 -10.40 16.33
CA LEU A 111 54.96 -9.36 17.06
C LEU A 111 55.95 -8.28 17.52
N LEU A 112 55.72 -7.02 17.11
CA LEU A 112 56.63 -5.90 17.42
C LEU A 112 56.19 -5.09 18.64
N THR A 113 54.89 -4.81 18.73
CA THR A 113 54.26 -4.06 19.83
C THR A 113 52.99 -4.76 20.25
N PHE A 114 52.61 -4.65 21.52
CA PHE A 114 51.34 -5.15 22.03
C PHE A 114 50.95 -4.30 23.23
N ASP A 115 50.10 -3.31 22.98
CA ASP A 115 49.79 -2.25 23.93
C ASP A 115 48.28 -2.18 24.17
N GLU A 116 47.89 -2.07 25.44
CA GLU A 116 46.50 -1.78 25.79
C GLU A 116 46.14 -0.35 25.36
N MET A 117 44.99 -0.21 24.71
CA MET A 117 44.48 1.08 24.28
C MET A 117 43.81 1.84 25.44
N ASP A 118 43.79 3.17 25.34
CA ASP A 118 43.07 4.03 26.27
C ASP A 118 41.58 3.64 26.33
N PRO A 119 41.02 3.32 27.53
CA PRO A 119 39.62 2.96 27.69
C PRO A 119 38.67 4.00 27.07
N ASP A 120 38.96 5.29 27.21
CA ASP A 120 38.11 6.36 26.66
C ASP A 120 38.11 6.36 25.12
N ALA A 121 39.23 5.98 24.51
CA ALA A 121 39.37 5.88 23.05
C ALA A 121 38.69 4.63 22.46
N THR A 122 38.39 3.64 23.30
CA THR A 122 37.78 2.36 22.90
C THR A 122 36.31 2.24 23.34
N ASP A 123 35.80 3.21 24.09
CA ASP A 123 34.40 3.26 24.50
C ASP A 123 33.47 3.40 23.27
N PRO A 124 32.47 2.54 23.09
CA PRO A 124 31.53 2.63 21.97
C PRO A 124 30.84 4.00 21.86
N GLY A 125 30.55 4.65 22.98
CA GLY A 125 29.92 5.98 23.03
C GLY A 125 30.82 7.11 22.51
N SER A 126 32.13 6.89 22.41
CA SER A 126 33.08 7.86 21.85
C SER A 126 32.95 8.03 20.33
N PHE A 127 32.34 7.08 19.62
CA PHE A 127 32.18 7.16 18.16
C PHE A 127 30.83 6.63 17.63
N LEU A 128 29.97 6.07 18.47
CA LEU A 128 28.58 5.73 18.17
C LEU A 128 27.61 6.54 19.04
N SER A 129 26.42 6.81 18.52
CA SER A 129 25.35 7.36 19.36
C SER A 129 24.83 6.32 20.37
N GLU A 130 24.29 6.78 21.51
CA GLU A 130 23.64 5.90 22.50
C GLU A 130 22.59 4.98 21.86
N LYS A 131 21.84 5.52 20.89
CA LYS A 131 20.86 4.79 20.09
C LYS A 131 21.51 3.65 19.31
N GLN A 132 22.60 3.91 18.59
CA GLN A 132 23.32 2.87 17.84
C GLN A 132 23.91 1.80 18.77
N VAL A 133 24.46 2.20 19.93
CA VAL A 133 24.95 1.23 20.93
C VAL A 133 23.81 0.35 21.44
N SER A 134 22.65 0.93 21.75
CA SER A 134 21.45 0.20 22.15
C SER A 134 20.96 -0.77 21.06
N GLN A 135 20.96 -0.32 19.79
CA GLN A 135 20.59 -1.15 18.64
C GLN A 135 21.56 -2.32 18.44
N LEU A 136 22.86 -2.13 18.62
CA LEU A 136 23.86 -3.20 18.55
C LEU A 136 23.66 -4.24 19.66
N LYS A 137 23.40 -3.79 20.91
CA LYS A 137 23.10 -4.72 22.02
C LYS A 137 21.85 -5.55 21.74
N GLY A 138 20.75 -4.90 21.32
CA GLY A 138 19.53 -5.63 20.95
C GLY A 138 19.69 -6.53 19.72
N MET A 139 20.62 -6.21 18.83
CA MET A 139 21.00 -7.07 17.70
C MET A 139 21.73 -8.32 18.18
N LEU A 140 22.73 -8.20 19.05
CA LEU A 140 23.47 -9.33 19.62
C LEU A 140 22.55 -10.34 20.32
N GLU A 141 21.55 -9.85 21.06
CA GLU A 141 20.57 -10.70 21.76
C GLU A 141 19.59 -11.43 20.84
N SER A 142 19.41 -10.97 19.59
CA SER A 142 18.22 -11.33 18.81
C SER A 142 18.48 -11.79 17.38
N VAL A 143 19.67 -11.51 16.84
CA VAL A 143 20.17 -12.03 15.57
C VAL A 143 20.96 -13.31 15.85
N PRO A 144 20.73 -14.41 15.09
CA PRO A 144 21.50 -15.63 15.28
C PRO A 144 23.01 -15.41 15.11
N ALA A 145 23.80 -16.17 15.88
CA ALA A 145 25.23 -16.31 15.66
C ALA A 145 25.52 -16.65 14.18
N GLY A 146 26.65 -16.18 13.66
CA GLY A 146 27.03 -16.33 12.25
C GLY A 146 26.50 -15.23 11.32
N SER A 147 25.66 -14.30 11.78
CA SER A 147 25.17 -13.16 10.96
C SER A 147 25.32 -11.79 11.62
N GLN A 148 25.74 -11.76 12.88
CA GLN A 148 25.74 -10.55 13.71
C GLN A 148 26.69 -9.49 13.16
N ILE A 149 27.87 -9.85 12.61
CA ILE A 149 28.81 -8.87 12.05
C ILE A 149 28.17 -8.11 10.88
N ARG A 150 27.55 -8.83 9.94
CA ARG A 150 26.88 -8.22 8.79
C ARG A 150 25.67 -7.39 9.21
N ALA A 151 24.92 -7.84 10.21
CA ALA A 151 23.82 -7.06 10.77
C ALA A 151 24.33 -5.75 11.43
N ALA A 152 25.41 -5.82 12.20
CA ALA A 152 26.03 -4.66 12.83
C ALA A 152 26.51 -3.63 11.80
N GLU A 153 27.17 -4.07 10.72
CA GLU A 153 27.63 -3.20 9.65
C GLU A 153 26.49 -2.41 9.01
N LEU A 154 25.35 -3.07 8.76
CA LEU A 154 24.16 -2.41 8.24
C LEU A 154 23.63 -1.37 9.23
N LEU A 155 23.43 -1.76 10.50
CA LEU A 155 22.88 -0.89 11.54
C LEU A 155 23.73 0.37 11.79
N VAL A 156 25.05 0.23 11.75
CA VAL A 156 25.98 1.33 12.00
C VAL A 156 26.21 2.17 10.73
N GLY A 157 25.98 1.60 9.54
CA GLY A 157 26.21 2.26 8.26
C GLY A 157 25.24 3.42 7.93
N SER A 158 24.08 3.46 8.60
CA SER A 158 23.02 4.46 8.41
C SER A 158 22.27 4.78 9.72
N ASP A 159 21.59 5.93 9.80
CA ASP A 159 20.77 6.29 10.96
C ASP A 159 19.35 5.71 10.85
N PHE A 160 19.20 4.44 11.24
CA PHE A 160 17.91 3.77 11.28
C PHE A 160 17.14 4.13 12.55
N THR A 161 15.83 4.35 12.44
CA THR A 161 14.93 4.34 13.61
C THR A 161 14.94 2.96 14.28
N ASP A 162 14.56 2.89 15.55
CA ASP A 162 14.54 1.62 16.30
C ASP A 162 13.63 0.58 15.64
N TRP A 163 12.53 1.02 15.01
CA TRP A 163 11.64 0.16 14.26
C TRP A 163 12.27 -0.36 12.95
N GLN A 164 13.08 0.45 12.26
CA GLN A 164 13.82 -0.01 11.08
C GLN A 164 14.94 -0.97 11.47
N ALA A 165 15.68 -0.67 12.54
CA ALA A 165 16.70 -1.56 13.11
C ALA A 165 16.09 -2.91 13.50
N PHE A 166 14.94 -2.90 14.18
CA PHE A 166 14.18 -4.11 14.49
C PHE A 166 13.81 -4.90 13.23
N ALA A 167 13.38 -4.23 12.15
CA ALA A 167 13.04 -4.90 10.89
C ALA A 167 14.27 -5.57 10.24
N ILE A 168 15.45 -4.93 10.31
CA ILE A 168 16.73 -5.50 9.85
C ILE A 168 17.06 -6.76 10.66
N CYS A 169 17.08 -6.66 11.99
CA CYS A 169 17.38 -7.80 12.87
C CYS A 169 16.39 -8.96 12.66
N LYS A 170 15.11 -8.64 12.46
CA LYS A 170 14.09 -9.66 12.18
C LYS A 170 14.35 -10.39 10.87
N ALA A 171 14.76 -9.68 9.81
CA ALA A 171 15.06 -10.30 8.53
C ALA A 171 16.20 -11.32 8.63
N PHE A 172 17.27 -11.01 9.38
CA PHE A 172 18.32 -11.99 9.67
C PHE A 172 17.81 -13.19 10.50
N ARG A 173 16.94 -12.95 11.48
CA ARG A 173 16.33 -14.03 12.29
C ARG A 173 15.46 -14.97 11.45
N GLU A 174 14.83 -14.45 10.40
CA GLU A 174 14.05 -15.21 9.42
C GLU A 174 14.96 -15.91 8.38
N GLY A 175 16.29 -15.77 8.48
CA GLY A 175 17.26 -16.50 7.67
C GLY A 175 17.58 -15.85 6.33
N LEU A 176 17.22 -14.58 6.12
CA LEU A 176 17.61 -13.85 4.92
C LEU A 176 19.12 -13.57 4.95
N ASP A 177 19.77 -13.71 3.79
CA ASP A 177 21.20 -13.45 3.66
C ASP A 177 21.53 -11.95 3.73
N ALA A 178 22.76 -11.62 4.13
CA ALA A 178 23.21 -10.24 4.30
C ALA A 178 23.10 -9.38 3.02
N GLY A 179 23.27 -9.97 1.83
CA GLY A 179 23.13 -9.26 0.57
C GLY A 179 21.68 -8.84 0.31
N THR A 180 20.74 -9.74 0.57
CA THR A 180 19.30 -9.47 0.48
C THR A 180 18.85 -8.46 1.53
N VAL A 181 19.24 -8.63 2.80
CA VAL A 181 18.91 -7.67 3.87
C VAL A 181 19.51 -6.30 3.57
N GLY A 182 20.74 -6.24 3.03
CA GLY A 182 21.39 -5.00 2.62
C GLY A 182 20.64 -4.22 1.54
N LYS A 183 19.93 -4.89 0.62
CA LYS A 183 19.04 -4.23 -0.35
C LYS A 183 17.82 -3.59 0.31
N ILE A 184 17.29 -4.21 1.36
CA ILE A 184 16.07 -3.79 2.07
C ILE A 184 16.39 -2.73 3.14
N ALA A 185 17.59 -2.77 3.70
CA ALA A 185 18.12 -1.85 4.71
C ALA A 185 18.46 -0.48 4.10
N ASP A 186 17.43 0.26 3.74
CA ASP A 186 17.52 1.62 3.20
C ASP A 186 16.61 2.55 4.00
N THR A 187 17.16 3.67 4.48
CA THR A 187 16.46 4.63 5.34
C THR A 187 15.27 5.31 4.66
N ARG A 188 15.18 5.25 3.32
CA ARG A 188 14.02 5.72 2.55
C ARG A 188 12.78 4.86 2.76
N PHE A 189 12.94 3.60 3.17
CA PHE A 189 11.83 2.73 3.54
C PHE A 189 11.51 2.88 5.02
N ASN A 190 10.24 3.03 5.37
CA ASN A 190 9.81 2.87 6.75
C ASN A 190 9.82 1.39 7.16
N HIS A 191 9.75 1.12 8.47
CA HIS A 191 9.83 -0.23 9.03
C HIS A 191 8.75 -1.20 8.48
N SER A 192 7.56 -0.69 8.14
CA SER A 192 6.47 -1.52 7.60
C SER A 192 6.76 -1.93 6.16
N GLN A 193 7.32 -1.02 5.35
CA GLN A 193 7.81 -1.34 4.00
C GLN A 193 8.95 -2.36 4.06
N MET A 194 9.94 -2.15 4.93
CA MET A 194 11.06 -3.08 5.09
C MET A 194 10.60 -4.49 5.47
N ARG A 195 9.61 -4.61 6.36
CA ARG A 195 9.05 -5.92 6.74
C ARG A 195 8.33 -6.61 5.60
N GLU A 196 7.56 -5.89 4.78
CA GLU A 196 6.93 -6.52 3.60
C GLU A 196 7.96 -6.86 2.52
N LEU A 197 9.00 -6.05 2.32
CA LEU A 197 10.10 -6.37 1.42
C LEU A 197 10.85 -7.64 1.87
N ALA A 198 11.08 -7.81 3.17
CA ALA A 198 11.67 -9.04 3.72
C ALA A 198 10.79 -10.27 3.43
N ARG A 199 9.47 -10.17 3.64
CA ARG A 199 8.52 -11.25 3.28
C ARG A 199 8.52 -11.55 1.78
N ILE A 200 8.58 -10.52 0.94
CA ILE A 200 8.69 -10.69 -0.52
C ILE A 200 9.99 -11.43 -0.86
N ALA A 201 11.09 -11.08 -0.22
CA ALA A 201 12.38 -11.73 -0.46
C ALA A 201 12.41 -13.20 -0.02
N GLU A 202 11.75 -13.51 1.09
CA GLU A 202 11.63 -14.87 1.63
C GLU A 202 10.71 -15.76 0.77
N GLU A 203 9.56 -15.23 0.37
CA GLU A 203 8.48 -16.04 -0.20
C GLU A 203 8.49 -16.06 -1.74
N LEU A 204 9.09 -15.07 -2.39
CA LEU A 204 8.98 -14.83 -3.83
C LEU A 204 10.33 -14.82 -4.54
N LEU A 205 10.28 -14.81 -5.88
CA LEU A 205 11.49 -14.77 -6.71
C LEU A 205 12.25 -13.44 -6.55
N PRO A 206 13.60 -13.45 -6.60
CA PRO A 206 14.42 -12.23 -6.49
C PRO A 206 14.03 -11.10 -7.45
N SER A 207 13.62 -11.45 -8.68
CA SER A 207 13.13 -10.46 -9.66
C SER A 207 11.90 -9.66 -9.22
N VAL A 208 11.07 -10.23 -8.33
CA VAL A 208 9.91 -9.54 -7.75
C VAL A 208 10.36 -8.62 -6.64
N LEU A 209 11.30 -9.04 -5.79
CA LEU A 209 11.93 -8.16 -4.81
C LEU A 209 12.55 -6.94 -5.48
N ASP A 210 13.41 -7.13 -6.49
CA ASP A 210 14.10 -6.04 -7.18
C ASP A 210 13.10 -5.03 -7.79
N ALA A 211 11.94 -5.53 -8.23
CA ALA A 211 10.85 -4.70 -8.75
C ALA A 211 10.07 -3.93 -7.68
N CYS A 212 10.06 -4.44 -6.45
CA CYS A 212 9.38 -3.88 -5.29
C CYS A 212 10.27 -2.93 -4.47
N LEU A 213 11.58 -2.88 -4.71
CA LEU A 213 12.53 -1.93 -4.11
C LEU A 213 12.29 -0.49 -4.60
N ASN A 214 11.12 0.06 -4.29
CA ASN A 214 10.67 1.40 -4.64
C ASN A 214 10.06 2.09 -3.41
N PRO A 215 10.70 3.13 -2.86
CA PRO A 215 10.21 3.84 -1.67
C PRO A 215 8.81 4.44 -1.81
N GLU A 216 8.35 4.69 -3.04
CA GLU A 216 7.00 5.20 -3.33
C GLU A 216 5.90 4.15 -3.11
N PHE A 217 6.25 2.86 -3.03
CA PHE A 217 5.28 1.81 -2.74
C PHE A 217 5.01 1.74 -1.24
N SER A 218 3.77 2.01 -0.84
CA SER A 218 3.36 1.84 0.56
C SER A 218 3.49 0.38 1.01
N ALA A 219 3.53 0.18 2.33
CA ALA A 219 3.52 -1.18 2.89
C ALA A 219 2.28 -1.97 2.46
N GLU A 220 1.12 -1.32 2.32
CA GLU A 220 -0.11 -1.95 1.85
C GLU A 220 0.02 -2.39 0.38
N LYS A 221 0.55 -1.52 -0.50
CA LYS A 221 0.82 -1.87 -1.89
C LYS A 221 1.75 -3.07 -2.00
N LEU A 222 2.83 -3.11 -1.21
CA LEU A 222 3.75 -4.24 -1.17
C LEU A 222 3.08 -5.54 -0.70
N HIS A 223 2.25 -5.46 0.35
CA HIS A 223 1.46 -6.59 0.83
C HIS A 223 0.53 -7.14 -0.27
N LEU A 224 -0.21 -6.27 -0.96
CA LEU A 224 -1.12 -6.66 -2.03
C LEU A 224 -0.38 -7.27 -3.24
N ILE A 225 0.78 -6.71 -3.61
CA ILE A 225 1.64 -7.29 -4.65
C ILE A 225 2.06 -8.70 -4.24
N ARG A 226 2.52 -8.88 -3.01
CA ARG A 226 2.91 -10.21 -2.48
C ARG A 226 1.76 -11.20 -2.59
N CYS A 227 0.57 -10.84 -2.11
CA CYS A 227 -0.64 -11.67 -2.20
C CYS A 227 -0.98 -12.04 -3.65
N ILE A 228 -0.92 -11.10 -4.60
CA ILE A 228 -1.20 -11.36 -6.02
C ILE A 228 -0.20 -12.38 -6.59
N VAL A 229 1.09 -12.18 -6.35
CA VAL A 229 2.14 -13.05 -6.90
C VAL A 229 2.06 -14.46 -6.31
N GLN A 230 1.78 -14.59 -5.00
CA GLN A 230 1.58 -15.89 -4.34
C GLN A 230 0.43 -16.69 -4.96
N ASN A 231 -0.61 -16.01 -5.43
CA ASN A 231 -1.76 -16.63 -6.08
C ASN A 231 -1.60 -16.74 -7.61
N GLY A 232 -0.37 -16.67 -8.12
CA GLY A 232 -0.05 -16.90 -9.53
C GLY A 232 -0.21 -15.69 -10.45
N GLY A 233 -0.61 -14.52 -9.92
CA GLY A 233 -0.83 -13.29 -10.70
C GLY A 233 0.45 -12.50 -11.02
N ARG A 234 1.59 -13.18 -11.21
CA ARG A 234 2.90 -12.52 -11.39
C ARG A 234 2.93 -11.56 -12.57
N ASP A 235 2.27 -11.93 -13.67
CA ASP A 235 2.28 -11.20 -14.94
C ASP A 235 1.24 -10.06 -15.00
N LEU A 236 0.46 -9.86 -13.93
CA LEU A 236 -0.46 -8.73 -13.83
C LEU A 236 0.31 -7.40 -13.80
N PRO A 237 -0.29 -6.29 -14.26
CA PRO A 237 0.35 -4.97 -14.29
C PRO A 237 0.37 -4.28 -12.91
N TRP A 238 0.66 -5.03 -11.83
CA TRP A 238 0.51 -4.59 -10.43
C TRP A 238 1.32 -3.34 -10.07
N ARG A 239 2.36 -2.99 -10.83
CA ARG A 239 3.10 -1.73 -10.65
C ARG A 239 2.25 -0.50 -10.97
N GLU A 240 1.45 -0.59 -12.04
CA GLU A 240 0.65 0.50 -12.59
C GLU A 240 -0.72 0.62 -11.90
N LEU A 241 -1.17 -0.45 -11.24
CA LEU A 241 -2.42 -0.45 -10.49
C LEU A 241 -2.31 0.38 -9.20
N SER A 242 -3.37 1.12 -8.90
CA SER A 242 -3.58 1.74 -7.58
C SER A 242 -3.83 0.68 -6.50
N GLU A 243 -3.63 1.03 -5.23
CA GLU A 243 -3.91 0.13 -4.10
C GLU A 243 -5.34 -0.39 -4.12
N ALA A 244 -6.32 0.47 -4.42
CA ALA A 244 -7.71 0.05 -4.54
C ALA A 244 -7.97 -0.94 -5.68
N GLN A 245 -7.20 -0.90 -6.77
CA GLN A 245 -7.29 -1.89 -7.85
C GLN A 245 -6.57 -3.20 -7.48
N LEU A 246 -5.42 -3.10 -6.80
CA LEU A 246 -4.68 -4.24 -6.28
C LEU A 246 -5.49 -5.03 -5.25
N ASP A 247 -6.18 -4.36 -4.34
CA ASP A 247 -7.09 -4.95 -3.36
C ASP A 247 -8.12 -5.87 -4.03
N VAL A 248 -8.74 -5.39 -5.12
CA VAL A 248 -9.73 -6.17 -5.88
C VAL A 248 -9.10 -7.35 -6.60
N ALA A 249 -7.93 -7.16 -7.22
CA ALA A 249 -7.22 -8.24 -7.90
C ALA A 249 -6.75 -9.32 -6.92
N ALA A 250 -6.19 -8.92 -5.77
CA ALA A 250 -5.77 -9.81 -4.71
C ALA A 250 -6.96 -10.58 -4.12
N GLY A 251 -8.07 -9.89 -3.85
CA GLY A 251 -9.32 -10.50 -3.37
C GLY A 251 -9.92 -11.51 -4.37
N ALA A 252 -9.89 -11.20 -5.67
CA ALA A 252 -10.37 -12.11 -6.69
C ALA A 252 -9.54 -13.40 -6.77
N LEU A 253 -8.20 -13.27 -6.72
CA LEU A 253 -7.30 -14.41 -6.72
C LEU A 253 -7.42 -15.26 -5.45
N SER A 254 -7.52 -14.63 -4.27
CA SER A 254 -7.65 -15.35 -2.99
C SER A 254 -8.97 -16.11 -2.85
N LEU A 255 -10.03 -15.62 -3.51
CA LEU A 255 -11.32 -16.32 -3.63
C LEU A 255 -11.32 -17.39 -4.74
N GLY A 256 -10.17 -17.66 -5.36
CA GLY A 256 -9.97 -18.75 -6.32
C GLY A 256 -10.34 -18.43 -7.76
N LEU A 257 -10.53 -17.15 -8.12
CA LEU A 257 -10.78 -16.78 -9.50
C LEU A 257 -9.53 -17.03 -10.36
N PRO A 258 -9.62 -17.74 -11.49
CA PRO A 258 -8.47 -18.00 -12.35
C PRO A 258 -7.78 -16.73 -12.84
N VAL A 259 -6.44 -16.73 -12.86
CA VAL A 259 -5.61 -15.61 -13.33
C VAL A 259 -6.07 -15.05 -14.69
N PRO A 260 -6.40 -15.86 -15.72
CA PRO A 260 -6.85 -15.33 -17.01
C PRO A 260 -8.19 -14.56 -16.95
N LEU A 261 -9.00 -14.76 -15.90
CA LEU A 261 -10.20 -13.95 -15.69
C LEU A 261 -9.90 -12.66 -14.96
N VAL A 262 -8.95 -12.68 -14.01
CA VAL A 262 -8.47 -11.48 -13.31
C VAL A 262 -7.79 -10.52 -14.30
N GLU A 263 -6.99 -11.05 -15.23
CA GLU A 263 -6.34 -10.30 -16.33
C GLU A 263 -7.32 -9.49 -17.19
N LEU A 264 -8.58 -9.92 -17.30
CA LEU A 264 -9.58 -9.20 -18.09
C LEU A 264 -9.84 -7.81 -17.54
N PHE A 265 -9.90 -7.67 -16.21
CA PHE A 265 -10.32 -6.45 -15.53
C PHE A 265 -9.22 -5.76 -14.72
N ALA A 266 -8.14 -6.45 -14.34
CA ALA A 266 -7.02 -5.88 -13.59
C ALA A 266 -6.13 -4.99 -14.48
N LYS A 267 -6.69 -3.86 -14.91
CA LYS A 267 -6.07 -2.92 -15.83
C LYS A 267 -6.08 -1.50 -15.26
N PRO A 268 -5.00 -0.72 -15.42
CA PRO A 268 -4.94 0.65 -14.90
C PRO A 268 -6.07 1.55 -15.40
N GLN A 269 -6.56 1.30 -16.62
CA GLN A 269 -7.62 2.09 -17.26
C GLN A 269 -9.02 1.80 -16.69
N ILE A 270 -9.20 0.72 -15.92
CA ILE A 270 -10.49 0.32 -15.35
C ILE A 270 -10.52 0.75 -13.88
N PRO A 271 -11.41 1.66 -13.46
CA PRO A 271 -11.50 2.08 -12.06
C PRO A 271 -11.75 0.92 -11.09
N ALA A 272 -11.20 0.99 -9.87
CA ALA A 272 -11.36 -0.06 -8.86
C ALA A 272 -12.82 -0.43 -8.57
N ALA A 273 -13.72 0.56 -8.58
CA ALA A 273 -15.15 0.31 -8.38
C ALA A 273 -15.75 -0.55 -9.51
N ASN A 274 -15.34 -0.32 -10.76
CA ASN A 274 -15.76 -1.13 -11.91
C ASN A 274 -15.13 -2.53 -11.85
N MET A 275 -13.86 -2.63 -11.45
CA MET A 275 -13.20 -3.92 -11.19
C MET A 275 -14.00 -4.74 -10.16
N ARG A 276 -14.49 -4.13 -9.07
CA ARG A 276 -15.34 -4.82 -8.08
C ARG A 276 -16.65 -5.32 -8.68
N SER A 277 -17.31 -4.51 -9.51
CA SER A 277 -18.54 -4.93 -10.18
C SER A 277 -18.32 -6.10 -11.14
N VAL A 278 -17.23 -6.07 -11.90
CA VAL A 278 -16.84 -7.16 -12.81
C VAL A 278 -16.47 -8.42 -12.03
N PHE A 279 -15.69 -8.26 -10.96
CA PHE A 279 -15.34 -9.36 -10.07
C PHE A 279 -16.57 -10.04 -9.47
N ALA A 280 -17.51 -9.27 -8.91
CA ALA A 280 -18.76 -9.82 -8.38
C ALA A 280 -19.56 -10.58 -9.45
N ALA A 281 -19.66 -10.03 -10.66
CA ALA A 281 -20.35 -10.71 -11.76
C ALA A 281 -19.68 -12.04 -12.15
N LEU A 282 -18.34 -12.07 -12.22
CA LEU A 282 -17.60 -13.30 -12.49
C LEU A 282 -17.77 -14.35 -11.39
N TYR A 283 -17.77 -13.91 -10.13
CA TYR A 283 -17.97 -14.78 -8.96
C TYR A 283 -19.38 -15.38 -8.92
N ASP A 284 -20.39 -14.58 -9.27
CA ASP A 284 -21.79 -15.00 -9.36
C ASP A 284 -22.08 -15.89 -10.59
N GLY A 285 -21.08 -16.14 -11.45
CA GLY A 285 -21.22 -16.99 -12.63
C GLY A 285 -21.95 -16.34 -13.81
N VAL A 286 -21.95 -15.00 -13.88
CA VAL A 286 -22.55 -14.25 -15.00
C VAL A 286 -21.88 -14.62 -16.32
N GLU A 287 -22.67 -14.70 -17.39
CA GLU A 287 -22.20 -15.08 -18.71
C GLU A 287 -21.03 -14.19 -19.19
N ARG A 288 -20.00 -14.82 -19.78
CA ARG A 288 -18.80 -14.15 -20.29
C ARG A 288 -19.13 -12.99 -21.23
N ALA A 289 -20.15 -13.11 -22.08
CA ALA A 289 -20.55 -12.04 -22.99
C ALA A 289 -20.98 -10.76 -22.24
N THR A 290 -21.71 -10.90 -21.14
CA THR A 290 -22.13 -9.79 -20.27
C THR A 290 -20.93 -9.21 -19.53
N VAL A 291 -20.06 -10.06 -18.98
CA VAL A 291 -18.82 -9.63 -18.31
C VAL A 291 -17.95 -8.79 -19.24
N LEU A 292 -17.77 -9.21 -20.50
CA LEU A 292 -16.98 -8.45 -21.47
C LEU A 292 -17.55 -7.06 -21.76
N ARG A 293 -18.88 -6.88 -21.69
CA ARG A 293 -19.51 -5.55 -21.81
C ARG A 293 -19.25 -4.69 -20.58
N MET A 294 -19.22 -5.29 -19.39
CA MET A 294 -18.93 -4.60 -18.13
C MET A 294 -17.49 -4.07 -18.02
N LEU A 295 -16.58 -4.51 -18.90
CA LEU A 295 -15.19 -4.02 -18.93
C LEU A 295 -15.04 -2.63 -19.54
N ASP A 296 -16.08 -2.06 -20.15
CA ASP A 296 -16.03 -0.70 -20.70
C ASP A 296 -15.91 0.33 -19.56
N PRO A 297 -14.80 1.10 -19.50
CA PRO A 297 -14.56 2.06 -18.43
C PRO A 297 -15.52 3.25 -18.46
N ALA A 298 -16.30 3.44 -19.54
CA ALA A 298 -17.32 4.49 -19.62
C ALA A 298 -18.51 4.25 -18.67
N TYR A 299 -18.71 3.01 -18.21
CA TYR A 299 -19.76 2.73 -17.24
C TYR A 299 -19.40 3.20 -15.83
N THR A 300 -20.41 3.67 -15.12
CA THR A 300 -20.38 3.87 -13.67
C THR A 300 -20.73 2.57 -12.94
N PRO A 301 -20.32 2.40 -11.66
CA PRO A 301 -20.66 1.22 -10.88
C PRO A 301 -22.17 0.94 -10.79
N ASP A 302 -23.00 1.98 -10.69
CA ASP A 302 -24.46 1.86 -10.66
C ASP A 302 -25.04 1.32 -11.99
N GLN A 303 -24.46 1.73 -13.12
CA GLN A 303 -24.84 1.19 -14.44
C GLN A 303 -24.39 -0.27 -14.56
N LEU A 304 -23.18 -0.60 -14.09
CA LEU A 304 -22.68 -1.98 -14.11
C LEU A 304 -23.55 -2.94 -13.27
N ALA A 305 -24.11 -2.48 -12.15
CA ALA A 305 -25.07 -3.26 -11.37
C ALA A 305 -26.32 -3.62 -12.19
N CYS A 306 -26.76 -2.74 -13.08
CA CYS A 306 -27.88 -3.00 -13.99
C CYS A 306 -27.46 -3.91 -15.15
N VAL A 307 -26.30 -3.66 -15.76
CA VAL A 307 -25.75 -4.47 -16.86
C VAL A 307 -25.58 -5.93 -16.43
N ARG A 308 -25.15 -6.17 -15.17
CA ARG A 308 -25.00 -7.51 -14.61
C ARG A 308 -26.26 -8.37 -14.73
N LEU A 309 -27.43 -7.76 -14.57
CA LEU A 309 -28.74 -8.45 -14.61
C LEU A 309 -29.20 -8.77 -16.04
N THR A 310 -28.50 -8.28 -17.08
CA THR A 310 -28.98 -8.37 -18.47
C THR A 310 -28.76 -9.72 -19.14
N GLY A 311 -27.94 -10.60 -18.56
CA GLY A 311 -27.64 -11.92 -19.13
C GLY A 311 -28.88 -12.79 -19.35
N GLU A 312 -29.96 -12.53 -18.61
CA GLU A 312 -31.19 -13.32 -18.66
C GLU A 312 -32.20 -12.81 -19.71
N TYR A 313 -32.01 -11.60 -20.24
CA TYR A 313 -33.03 -10.91 -21.03
C TYR A 313 -32.96 -11.18 -22.55
N ASN A 314 -32.04 -12.04 -23.02
CA ASN A 314 -31.87 -12.41 -24.44
C ASN A 314 -31.88 -11.19 -25.40
N LEU A 315 -31.20 -10.11 -25.01
CA LEU A 315 -31.18 -8.86 -25.79
C LEU A 315 -30.29 -8.99 -27.02
N THR A 316 -30.76 -8.48 -28.16
CA THR A 316 -29.89 -8.26 -29.32
C THR A 316 -28.83 -7.20 -29.02
N PRO A 317 -27.68 -7.18 -29.71
CA PRO A 317 -26.66 -6.15 -29.51
C PRO A 317 -27.19 -4.71 -29.66
N GLY A 318 -28.11 -4.49 -30.59
CA GLY A 318 -28.76 -3.18 -30.79
C GLY A 318 -29.65 -2.78 -29.62
N GLN A 319 -30.46 -3.71 -29.10
CA GLN A 319 -31.31 -3.47 -27.92
C GLN A 319 -30.46 -3.24 -26.67
N PHE A 320 -29.39 -4.02 -26.47
CA PHE A 320 -28.48 -3.80 -25.34
C PHE A 320 -27.86 -2.41 -25.38
N LYS A 321 -27.33 -1.99 -26.55
CA LYS A 321 -26.73 -0.65 -26.69
C LYS A 321 -27.73 0.47 -26.38
N ALA A 322 -28.98 0.34 -26.83
CA ALA A 322 -30.00 1.36 -26.62
C ALA A 322 -30.52 1.42 -25.18
N LEU A 323 -30.63 0.28 -24.49
CA LEU A 323 -31.22 0.18 -23.15
C LEU A 323 -30.19 0.23 -22.01
N PHE A 324 -28.98 -0.26 -22.27
CA PHE A 324 -27.92 -0.46 -21.28
C PHE A 324 -26.55 0.06 -21.76
N GLY A 325 -26.50 0.91 -22.80
CA GLY A 325 -25.27 1.58 -23.20
C GLY A 325 -24.77 2.56 -22.13
N PRO A 326 -23.47 2.93 -22.13
CA PRO A 326 -22.90 3.82 -21.11
C PRO A 326 -23.52 5.22 -21.10
N GLU A 327 -24.12 5.64 -22.23
CA GLU A 327 -24.86 6.90 -22.36
C GLU A 327 -26.21 6.91 -21.62
N VAL A 328 -26.71 5.75 -21.17
CA VAL A 328 -27.99 5.62 -20.47
C VAL A 328 -27.77 5.82 -18.96
N PRO A 329 -28.30 6.88 -18.32
CA PRO A 329 -28.17 7.12 -16.89
C PRO A 329 -28.64 5.94 -16.03
N ALA A 330 -27.93 5.70 -14.93
CA ALA A 330 -28.25 4.62 -14.00
C ALA A 330 -29.72 4.60 -13.51
N PRO A 331 -30.38 5.73 -13.20
CA PRO A 331 -31.79 5.70 -12.81
C PRO A 331 -32.71 5.11 -13.88
N ALA A 332 -32.43 5.39 -15.16
CA ALA A 332 -33.21 4.84 -16.26
C ALA A 332 -32.89 3.35 -16.47
N MET A 333 -31.61 2.95 -16.39
CA MET A 333 -31.22 1.54 -16.45
C MET A 333 -31.90 0.72 -15.35
N ARG A 334 -32.05 1.26 -14.12
CA ARG A 334 -32.78 0.59 -13.04
C ARG A 334 -34.25 0.38 -13.37
N ALA A 335 -34.91 1.39 -13.96
CA ALA A 335 -36.29 1.26 -14.40
C ALA A 335 -36.45 0.23 -15.54
N ILE A 336 -35.50 0.22 -16.48
CA ILE A 336 -35.45 -0.74 -17.58
C ILE A 336 -35.21 -2.16 -17.05
N ALA A 337 -34.24 -2.36 -16.15
CA ALA A 337 -33.96 -3.66 -15.53
C ALA A 337 -35.17 -4.18 -14.77
N TYR A 338 -35.86 -3.32 -14.02
CA TYR A 338 -37.12 -3.65 -13.35
C TYR A 338 -38.22 -4.06 -14.34
N ALA A 339 -38.37 -3.34 -15.45
CA ALA A 339 -39.37 -3.65 -16.46
C ALA A 339 -39.12 -5.00 -17.14
N LEU A 340 -37.86 -5.34 -17.43
CA LEU A 340 -37.48 -6.59 -18.08
C LEU A 340 -37.51 -7.79 -17.12
N GLY A 341 -37.10 -7.60 -15.87
CA GLY A 341 -37.09 -8.65 -14.83
C GLY A 341 -38.44 -8.78 -14.15
N ASP A 342 -38.68 -7.92 -13.15
CA ASP A 342 -39.83 -8.00 -12.24
C ASP A 342 -41.19 -7.93 -12.96
N LEU A 343 -41.31 -7.10 -14.00
CA LEU A 343 -42.54 -6.98 -14.79
C LEU A 343 -42.58 -7.91 -16.01
N SER A 344 -41.45 -8.54 -16.37
CA SER A 344 -41.33 -9.44 -17.53
C SER A 344 -41.85 -8.84 -18.85
N LEU A 345 -41.72 -7.53 -19.04
CA LEU A 345 -42.16 -6.85 -20.26
C LEU A 345 -41.23 -7.21 -21.44
N PRO A 346 -41.77 -7.33 -22.68
CA PRO A 346 -40.96 -7.66 -23.84
C PRO A 346 -39.97 -6.52 -24.17
N PRO A 347 -38.71 -6.81 -24.56
CA PRO A 347 -37.70 -5.79 -24.85
C PRO A 347 -38.13 -4.73 -25.86
N ALA A 348 -38.95 -5.11 -26.85
CA ALA A 348 -39.48 -4.16 -27.84
C ALA A 348 -40.43 -3.11 -27.22
N GLY A 349 -41.25 -3.52 -26.22
CA GLY A 349 -42.15 -2.62 -25.50
C GLY A 349 -41.39 -1.65 -24.60
N VAL A 350 -40.38 -2.15 -23.90
CA VAL A 350 -39.47 -1.34 -23.07
C VAL A 350 -38.70 -0.34 -23.93
N LEU A 351 -38.15 -0.80 -25.05
CA LEU A 351 -37.43 0.05 -26.00
C LEU A 351 -38.30 1.21 -26.49
N ARG A 352 -39.58 0.98 -26.80
CA ARG A 352 -40.50 2.01 -27.33
C ARG A 352 -40.60 3.24 -26.43
N LEU A 353 -40.63 3.07 -25.10
CA LEU A 353 -40.67 4.18 -24.15
C LEU A 353 -39.29 4.77 -23.85
N ALA A 354 -38.24 3.96 -23.99
CA ALA A 354 -36.86 4.36 -23.78
C ALA A 354 -36.18 4.97 -25.02
N GLN A 355 -36.88 5.18 -26.15
CA GLN A 355 -36.30 5.78 -27.36
C GLN A 355 -36.03 7.29 -27.21
N ASP A 356 -35.11 7.80 -28.04
CA ASP A 356 -34.40 9.09 -27.87
C ASP A 356 -33.47 9.04 -26.63
N PRO A 357 -32.40 9.86 -26.50
CA PRO A 357 -31.53 9.80 -25.33
C PRO A 357 -32.29 10.35 -24.12
N LEU A 358 -33.14 9.49 -23.56
CA LEU A 358 -33.93 9.62 -22.34
C LEU A 358 -34.90 10.80 -22.34
N ARG A 359 -35.93 10.68 -23.19
CA ARG A 359 -37.13 11.53 -23.12
C ARG A 359 -37.72 11.61 -21.71
N PHE A 360 -37.59 10.56 -20.91
CA PHE A 360 -38.14 10.44 -19.57
C PHE A 360 -37.05 10.21 -18.52
N SER A 361 -37.26 10.74 -17.32
CA SER A 361 -36.45 10.42 -16.14
C SER A 361 -36.66 8.96 -15.71
N GLY A 362 -35.73 8.41 -14.91
CA GLY A 362 -35.85 7.04 -14.41
C GLY A 362 -37.13 6.79 -13.60
N GLU A 363 -37.60 7.79 -12.86
CA GLU A 363 -38.86 7.70 -12.11
C GLU A 363 -40.09 7.75 -13.03
N GLN A 364 -40.08 8.62 -14.04
CA GLN A 364 -41.15 8.66 -15.06
C GLN A 364 -41.22 7.32 -15.81
N LEU A 365 -40.08 6.76 -16.22
CA LEU A 365 -40.02 5.44 -16.87
C LEU A 365 -40.60 4.35 -15.98
N ARG A 366 -40.29 4.36 -14.68
CA ARG A 366 -40.83 3.36 -13.75
C ARG A 366 -42.36 3.39 -13.69
N VAL A 367 -42.95 4.59 -13.56
CA VAL A 367 -44.41 4.74 -13.58
C VAL A 367 -44.98 4.24 -14.89
N LEU A 368 -44.40 4.60 -16.04
CA LEU A 368 -44.89 4.18 -17.35
C LEU A 368 -44.81 2.67 -17.56
N TYR A 369 -43.76 2.01 -17.06
CA TYR A 369 -43.66 0.55 -17.12
C TYR A 369 -44.67 -0.14 -16.21
N ASP A 370 -44.93 0.38 -15.00
CA ASP A 370 -46.01 -0.08 -14.14
C ASP A 370 -47.37 0.04 -14.84
N SER A 371 -47.61 1.16 -15.55
CA SER A 371 -48.83 1.36 -16.34
C SER A 371 -48.94 0.35 -17.49
N MET A 372 -47.84 0.04 -18.17
CA MET A 372 -47.82 -0.96 -19.25
C MET A 372 -48.10 -2.38 -18.76
N ALA A 373 -47.65 -2.72 -17.55
CA ALA A 373 -47.89 -4.03 -16.96
C ALA A 373 -49.30 -4.15 -16.36
N ASN A 374 -50.01 -3.04 -16.14
CA ASN A 374 -51.35 -3.03 -15.57
C ASN A 374 -52.41 -3.49 -16.59
N PRO A 375 -53.11 -4.62 -16.37
CA PRO A 375 -54.11 -5.14 -17.30
C PRO A 375 -55.38 -4.28 -17.39
N GLN A 376 -55.58 -3.34 -16.47
CA GLN A 376 -56.75 -2.45 -16.47
C GLN A 376 -56.58 -1.21 -17.35
N LEU A 377 -55.35 -0.92 -17.79
CA LEU A 377 -55.05 0.24 -18.63
C LEU A 377 -54.88 -0.20 -20.09
N SER A 378 -55.55 0.52 -21.00
CA SER A 378 -55.35 0.29 -22.44
C SER A 378 -54.05 0.93 -22.92
N GLN A 379 -53.52 0.44 -24.04
CA GLN A 379 -52.30 0.98 -24.63
C GLN A 379 -52.43 2.47 -24.98
N GLU A 380 -53.60 2.90 -25.46
CA GLU A 380 -53.88 4.30 -25.78
C GLU A 380 -53.81 5.21 -24.55
N VAL A 381 -54.28 4.74 -23.39
CA VAL A 381 -54.21 5.48 -22.13
C VAL A 381 -52.74 5.67 -21.71
N VAL A 382 -51.92 4.63 -21.81
CA VAL A 382 -50.49 4.71 -21.50
C VAL A 382 -49.76 5.69 -22.42
N GLU A 383 -50.13 5.73 -23.71
CA GLU A 383 -49.56 6.68 -24.68
C GLU A 383 -49.91 8.15 -24.34
N VAL A 384 -51.11 8.42 -23.80
CA VAL A 384 -51.49 9.77 -23.33
C VAL A 384 -50.71 10.18 -22.08
N ILE A 385 -50.48 9.24 -21.16
CA ILE A 385 -49.70 9.44 -19.92
C ILE A 385 -48.21 9.64 -20.21
N ALA A 386 -47.69 9.04 -21.29
CA ALA A 386 -46.30 9.15 -21.75
C ALA A 386 -45.94 10.55 -22.29
N ASP A 387 -45.99 11.56 -21.40
CA ASP A 387 -45.64 12.94 -21.67
C ASP A 387 -44.49 13.40 -20.76
N PRO A 388 -43.33 13.77 -21.33
CA PRO A 388 -42.15 14.15 -20.54
C PRO A 388 -42.35 15.41 -19.70
N ALA A 389 -43.36 16.25 -19.99
CA ALA A 389 -43.68 17.43 -19.21
C ALA A 389 -44.36 17.10 -17.86
N LEU A 390 -44.90 15.89 -17.69
CA LEU A 390 -45.58 15.47 -16.48
C LEU A 390 -44.59 14.97 -15.42
N THR A 391 -44.76 15.34 -14.16
CA THR A 391 -43.95 14.75 -13.08
C THR A 391 -44.34 13.28 -12.83
N PRO A 392 -43.46 12.46 -12.22
CA PRO A 392 -43.80 11.08 -11.86
C PRO A 392 -45.09 10.97 -11.04
N GLN A 393 -45.32 11.91 -10.11
CA GLN A 393 -46.54 11.93 -9.29
C GLN A 393 -47.79 12.24 -10.11
N GLN A 394 -47.70 13.14 -11.09
CA GLN A 394 -48.81 13.44 -12.00
C GLN A 394 -49.14 12.25 -12.90
N MET A 395 -48.11 11.56 -13.43
CA MET A 395 -48.29 10.33 -14.20
C MET A 395 -48.98 9.24 -13.36
N GLN A 396 -48.53 9.05 -12.12
CA GLN A 396 -49.11 8.05 -11.22
C GLN A 396 -50.56 8.38 -10.87
N GLN A 397 -50.88 9.66 -10.64
CA GLN A 397 -52.25 10.10 -10.39
C GLN A 397 -53.16 9.83 -11.59
N LEU A 398 -52.69 10.07 -12.82
CA LEU A 398 -53.42 9.73 -14.04
C LEU A 398 -53.66 8.21 -14.15
N CYS A 399 -52.67 7.39 -13.80
CA CYS A 399 -52.83 5.93 -13.80
C CYS A 399 -53.97 5.47 -12.89
N VAL A 400 -53.92 5.88 -11.61
CA VAL A 400 -54.91 5.48 -10.58
C VAL A 400 -56.32 5.94 -10.94
N GLN A 401 -56.46 7.14 -11.50
CA GLN A 401 -57.78 7.67 -11.88
C GLN A 401 -58.41 6.95 -13.07
N CYS A 402 -57.61 6.19 -13.84
CA CYS A 402 -58.07 5.47 -15.02
C CYS A 402 -58.22 3.95 -14.79
N GLU A 403 -57.88 3.45 -13.60
CA GLU A 403 -58.12 2.08 -13.14
C GLU A 403 -59.62 1.84 -12.93
N GLY A 404 -60.36 1.59 -14.02
CA GLY A 404 -61.79 1.24 -13.96
C GLY A 404 -62.71 1.83 -15.04
N ALA A 405 -62.24 1.95 -16.29
CA ALA A 405 -62.96 2.44 -17.49
C ALA A 405 -62.69 3.90 -17.91
N GLY A 406 -61.53 4.45 -17.57
CA GLY A 406 -61.06 5.70 -18.18
C GLY A 406 -60.70 5.50 -19.66
N ASP A 407 -61.25 6.31 -20.56
CA ASP A 407 -60.85 6.36 -21.96
C ASP A 407 -59.71 7.38 -22.17
N ALA A 408 -58.99 7.28 -23.31
CA ALA A 408 -57.88 8.17 -23.63
C ALA A 408 -58.28 9.65 -23.63
N GLN A 409 -59.54 9.98 -23.94
CA GLN A 409 -60.06 11.35 -23.93
C GLN A 409 -60.21 11.90 -22.50
N SER A 410 -60.70 11.09 -21.57
CA SER A 410 -60.82 11.46 -20.16
C SER A 410 -59.44 11.72 -19.54
N VAL A 411 -58.45 10.91 -19.90
CA VAL A 411 -57.04 11.11 -19.48
C VAL A 411 -56.50 12.42 -20.04
N GLN A 412 -56.78 12.73 -21.31
CA GLN A 412 -56.32 13.97 -21.94
C GLN A 412 -56.96 15.20 -21.29
N HIS A 413 -58.26 15.16 -20.96
CA HIS A 413 -58.93 16.25 -20.23
C HIS A 413 -58.36 16.47 -18.82
N LEU A 414 -58.06 15.38 -18.10
CA LEU A 414 -57.40 15.44 -16.80
C LEU A 414 -55.96 15.98 -16.91
N LYS A 415 -55.24 15.57 -17.95
CA LYS A 415 -53.91 16.07 -18.27
C LYS A 415 -53.91 17.58 -18.51
N ASP A 416 -54.87 18.09 -19.29
CA ASP A 416 -55.04 19.52 -19.54
C ASP A 416 -55.33 20.30 -18.24
N SER A 417 -56.01 19.68 -17.26
CA SER A 417 -56.28 20.29 -15.95
C SER A 417 -55.01 20.54 -15.11
N PHE A 418 -53.95 19.74 -15.32
CA PHE A 418 -52.64 20.00 -14.72
C PHE A 418 -51.93 21.19 -15.38
N GLY A 419 -52.09 21.36 -16.70
CA GLY A 419 -51.58 22.51 -17.45
C GLY A 419 -52.26 23.83 -17.06
N VAL A 420 -53.59 23.81 -16.89
CA VAL A 420 -54.39 25.00 -16.50
C VAL A 420 -54.03 25.53 -15.11
N ARG A 421 -53.60 24.67 -14.18
CA ARG A 421 -53.13 25.10 -12.84
C ARG A 421 -51.74 25.75 -12.84
N SER A 422 -50.96 25.62 -13.93
CA SER A 422 -49.66 26.31 -14.06
C SER A 422 -49.81 27.77 -14.52
N GLY A 423 -50.87 28.09 -15.27
CA GLY A 423 -51.17 29.45 -15.73
C GLY A 423 -51.64 30.41 -14.62
N THR A 424 -52.06 29.90 -13.46
CA THR A 424 -52.41 30.73 -12.30
C THR A 424 -51.20 31.14 -11.44
N ARG A 425 -50.02 30.55 -11.63
CA ARG A 425 -48.81 30.93 -10.86
C ARG A 425 -48.14 32.22 -11.37
N GLU A 426 -48.42 32.68 -12.58
CA GLU A 426 -47.93 33.98 -13.04
C GLU A 426 -48.67 35.16 -12.39
N ALA A 427 -49.89 34.94 -11.87
CA ALA A 427 -50.61 35.95 -11.10
C ALA A 427 -50.02 36.16 -9.68
N GLU A 428 -49.34 35.16 -9.10
CA GLU A 428 -48.71 35.29 -7.78
C GLU A 428 -47.32 35.95 -7.81
N LYS A 429 -46.64 35.96 -8.97
CA LYS A 429 -45.38 36.73 -9.14
C LYS A 429 -45.60 38.26 -9.15
N GLY A 430 -46.83 38.71 -9.42
CA GLY A 430 -47.21 40.12 -9.32
C GLY A 430 -47.38 40.61 -7.88
N SER A 431 -47.79 39.74 -6.95
CA SER A 431 -48.04 40.12 -5.54
C SER A 431 -46.78 40.06 -4.66
N MET A 432 -45.81 39.21 -5.00
CA MET A 432 -44.55 39.10 -4.22
C MET A 432 -43.64 40.34 -4.37
N ARG A 433 -43.80 41.16 -5.42
CA ARG A 433 -43.02 42.39 -5.61
C ARG A 433 -43.46 43.55 -4.72
N GLU A 434 -44.72 43.58 -4.27
CA GLU A 434 -45.20 44.60 -3.33
C GLU A 434 -44.85 44.29 -1.86
N ILE A 435 -44.60 43.01 -1.52
CA ILE A 435 -44.22 42.61 -0.15
C ILE A 435 -42.70 42.74 0.09
N THR A 436 -41.87 42.67 -0.97
CA THR A 436 -40.42 42.93 -0.86
C THR A 436 -40.03 44.42 -0.84
N GLY A 437 -40.96 45.32 -1.16
CA GLY A 437 -40.75 46.77 -1.04
C GLY A 437 -40.87 47.28 0.41
N ALA A 438 -41.84 46.76 1.16
CA ALA A 438 -42.10 47.17 2.55
C ALA A 438 -41.08 46.63 3.58
N ALA A 439 -40.37 45.54 3.28
CA ALA A 439 -39.34 44.99 4.16
C ALA A 439 -37.97 45.70 4.03
N ARG A 440 -37.78 46.51 2.97
CA ARG A 440 -36.50 47.20 2.71
C ARG A 440 -36.44 48.62 3.31
N GLU A 441 -37.58 49.23 3.64
CA GLU A 441 -37.65 50.49 4.41
C GLU A 441 -37.60 50.28 5.93
N ALA A 442 -37.92 49.09 6.45
CA ALA A 442 -37.86 48.79 7.89
C ALA A 442 -36.48 48.31 8.40
N SER A 443 -35.51 48.03 7.51
CA SER A 443 -34.17 47.56 7.89
C SER A 443 -33.06 48.62 7.74
N SER A 444 -33.37 49.85 7.32
CA SER A 444 -32.40 50.96 7.25
C SER A 444 -32.43 51.91 8.46
N GLU A 445 -33.28 51.69 9.46
CA GLU A 445 -33.39 52.57 10.65
C GLU A 445 -32.71 52.03 11.93
N ILE A 446 -32.05 50.86 11.91
CA ILE A 446 -31.42 50.28 13.14
C ILE A 446 -29.87 50.24 13.07
N ALA A 447 -29.24 50.69 11.99
CA ALA A 447 -27.78 50.78 11.87
C ALA A 447 -27.28 52.24 11.92
N GLY A 448 -27.30 52.86 13.10
CA GLY A 448 -26.81 54.23 13.26
C GLY A 448 -26.63 54.73 14.69
N GLY A 449 -25.47 54.44 15.29
CA GLY A 449 -24.94 55.10 16.51
C GLY A 449 -25.15 54.31 17.81
N ARG A 450 -24.25 54.28 18.78
CA ARG A 450 -22.97 54.96 19.01
C ARG A 450 -22.27 54.21 20.16
N SER A 451 -20.94 54.13 20.13
CA SER A 451 -20.05 53.62 21.17
C SER A 451 -20.06 54.47 22.45
N VAL A 452 -20.04 53.85 23.64
CA VAL A 452 -19.37 54.36 24.86
C VAL A 452 -18.83 53.18 25.70
N ASP A 453 -17.63 53.41 26.22
CA ASP A 453 -16.70 52.59 26.99
C ASP A 453 -17.25 51.87 28.24
N THR A 454 -16.63 50.75 28.65
CA THR A 454 -15.65 50.68 29.77
C THR A 454 -15.34 49.23 30.18
N ASP A 455 -14.04 48.96 30.32
CA ASP A 455 -13.33 48.11 31.29
C ASP A 455 -13.94 46.82 31.86
N GLY A 456 -13.12 45.75 31.88
CA GLY A 456 -13.23 44.73 32.92
C GLY A 456 -12.67 43.35 32.58
N GLU A 457 -11.40 43.14 32.93
CA GLU A 457 -10.81 41.87 33.39
C GLU A 457 -10.55 40.73 32.39
N ARG A 458 -9.26 40.58 32.09
CA ARG A 458 -8.62 39.32 31.72
C ARG A 458 -8.60 38.38 32.94
N ASN A 459 -8.83 37.10 32.70
CA ASN A 459 -7.94 36.07 33.25
C ASN A 459 -7.85 34.89 32.25
N PRO A 460 -6.65 34.51 31.77
CA PRO A 460 -6.46 33.37 30.88
C PRO A 460 -6.09 32.12 31.67
N GLU A 461 -6.59 30.95 31.23
CA GLU A 461 -5.83 29.69 31.11
C GLU A 461 -6.78 28.57 30.67
N ARG A 462 -6.68 28.20 29.38
CA ARG A 462 -6.66 26.82 28.87
C ARG A 462 -6.28 26.80 27.40
#